data_AF-A0A496QNF3-F1
#
_entry.id   AF-A0A496QNF3-F1
#
_cell.length_a   1.000
_cell.length_b   1.000
_cell.length_c   1.000
_cell.angle_alpha   90.00
_cell.angle_beta   90.00
_cell.angle_gamma   90.00
#
_symmetry.space_group_name_H-M   'P 1'
#
loop_
_entity.id
_entity.type
_entity.pdbx_description
1 polymer ?
#
loop_
_entity_poly.entity_id
_entity_poly.type
_entity_poly.pdbx_seq_one_letter_code
_entity_poly.pdbx_strand_id
1 'polypeptide(L)'
;MDIGLIGFAAAISLAAVGSALGTGAAGMAAVGAWKKCFAQNKPAPFMLVAFVGAPLTQTIYGMILMNALVASPAESMARLSAGIFGGIAIGFSAWLQG
;
A
#
# COMPACT_ATOMS: atom_id res chain seq x y z
N MET A 1 15.69 22.00 -10.51
CA MET A 1 15.30 20.71 -9.90
C MET A 1 14.83 19.80 -11.01
N ASP A 2 15.34 18.57 -11.08
CA ASP A 2 14.83 17.57 -12.01
C ASP A 2 13.47 17.06 -11.50
N ILE A 3 12.41 17.37 -12.24
CA ILE A 3 11.04 17.00 -11.89
C ILE A 3 10.82 15.48 -11.90
N GLY A 4 11.69 14.72 -12.58
CA GLY A 4 11.71 13.27 -12.51
C GLY A 4 11.98 12.73 -11.11
N LEU A 5 12.62 13.52 -10.24
CA LEU A 5 12.86 13.14 -8.85
C LEU A 5 11.56 13.03 -8.03
N ILE A 6 10.52 13.76 -8.43
CA ILE A 6 9.19 13.66 -7.80
C ILE A 6 8.52 12.34 -8.19
N GLY A 7 8.86 11.74 -9.33
CA GLY A 7 8.29 10.48 -9.79
C GLY A 7 8.57 9.31 -8.85
N PHE A 8 9.82 9.10 -8.45
CA PHE A 8 10.14 8.00 -7.53
C PHE A 8 9.53 8.23 -6.14
N ALA A 9 9.45 9.48 -5.67
CA ALA A 9 8.79 9.82 -4.42
C ALA A 9 7.29 9.53 -4.49
N ALA A 10 6.64 9.91 -5.59
CA ALA A 10 5.23 9.61 -5.83
C ALA A 10 4.96 8.09 -5.85
N ALA A 11 5.84 7.31 -6.48
CA ALA A 11 5.69 5.85 -6.55
C ALA A 11 5.60 5.19 -5.16
N ILE A 12 6.52 5.52 -4.26
CA ILE A 12 6.54 4.91 -2.92
C ILE A 12 5.50 5.54 -1.99
N SER A 13 5.33 6.86 -2.01
CA SER A 13 4.42 7.54 -1.09
C SER A 13 2.96 7.23 -1.37
N LEU A 14 2.53 7.19 -2.64
CA LEU A 14 1.14 6.89 -2.99
C LEU A 14 0.79 5.42 -2.72
N ALA A 15 1.73 4.50 -2.97
CA ALA A 15 1.61 3.11 -2.55
C ALA A 15 1.46 2.99 -1.03
N ALA A 16 2.33 3.67 -0.26
CA ALA A 16 2.30 3.62 1.20
C ALA A 16 1.01 4.22 1.80
N VAL A 17 0.48 5.29 1.21
CA VAL A 17 -0.84 5.84 1.59
C VAL A 17 -1.93 4.79 1.41
N GLY A 18 -1.96 4.11 0.26
CA GLY A 18 -2.90 3.01 0.03
C GLY A 18 -2.77 1.89 1.06
N SER A 19 -1.54 1.46 1.36
CA SER A 19 -1.28 0.43 2.36
C SER A 19 -1.71 0.83 3.76
N ALA A 20 -1.54 2.11 4.13
CA ALA A 20 -2.02 2.63 5.41
C ALA A 20 -3.55 2.61 5.49
N LEU A 21 -4.23 3.01 4.40
CA LEU A 21 -5.69 2.98 4.32
C LEU A 21 -6.24 1.54 4.38
N GLY A 22 -5.70 0.62 3.58
CA GLY A 22 -6.11 -0.78 3.56
C GLY A 22 -5.85 -1.48 4.90
N THR A 23 -4.61 -1.40 5.41
CA THR A 23 -4.26 -2.00 6.72
C THR A 23 -5.11 -1.42 7.85
N GLY A 24 -5.39 -0.11 7.80
CA GLY A 24 -6.25 0.56 8.78
C GLY A 24 -7.69 0.04 8.74
N ALA A 25 -8.30 -0.05 7.54
CA ALA A 25 -9.65 -0.57 7.36
C ALA A 25 -9.77 -2.04 7.81
N ALA A 26 -8.88 -2.91 7.33
CA ALA A 26 -8.83 -4.31 7.72
C ALA A 26 -8.62 -4.48 9.23
N GLY A 27 -7.72 -3.67 9.82
CA GLY A 27 -7.40 -3.73 11.25
C GLY A 27 -8.61 -3.40 12.13
N MET A 28 -9.34 -2.34 11.79
CA MET A 28 -10.59 -1.99 12.48
C MET A 28 -11.64 -3.09 12.33
N ALA A 29 -11.78 -3.68 11.15
CA ALA A 29 -12.70 -4.80 10.91
C ALA A 29 -12.32 -6.06 11.73
N ALA A 30 -11.03 -6.41 11.77
CA ALA A 30 -10.51 -7.54 12.52
C ALA A 30 -10.75 -7.40 14.03
N VAL A 31 -10.45 -6.23 14.59
CA VAL A 31 -10.73 -5.92 16.00
C VAL A 31 -12.22 -6.01 16.30
N GLY A 32 -13.07 -5.51 15.40
CA GLY A 32 -14.52 -5.64 15.51
C GLY A 32 -15.00 -7.10 15.53
N ALA A 33 -14.44 -7.94 14.66
CA ALA A 33 -14.74 -9.38 14.63
C ALA A 33 -14.30 -10.08 15.91
N TRP A 34 -13.10 -9.79 16.41
CA TRP A 34 -12.58 -10.37 17.66
C TRP A 34 -13.45 -10.02 18.87
N LYS A 35 -13.89 -8.76 19.00
CA LYS A 35 -14.81 -8.35 20.07
C LYS A 35 -16.10 -9.19 20.05
N LYS A 36 -16.66 -9.47 18.88
CA LYS A 36 -17.84 -10.34 18.73
C LYS A 36 -17.55 -11.79 19.13
N CYS A 37 -16.39 -12.33 18.74
CA CYS A 37 -15.96 -13.67 19.15
C CYS A 37 -15.86 -13.77 20.69
N PHE A 38 -15.19 -12.81 21.33
CA PHE A 38 -15.04 -12.79 22.79
C PHE A 38 -16.39 -12.67 23.51
N ALA A 39 -17.30 -11.83 23.02
CA ALA A 39 -18.66 -11.73 23.57
C ALA A 39 -19.46 -13.05 23.46
N GLN A 40 -19.10 -13.92 22.52
CA GLN A 40 -19.72 -15.24 22.32
C GLN A 40 -18.92 -16.40 22.95
N ASN A 41 -17.89 -16.11 23.77
CA ASN A 41 -16.95 -17.11 24.30
C ASN A 41 -16.27 -17.97 23.21
N LYS A 42 -16.04 -17.38 22.02
CA LYS A 42 -15.32 -18.00 20.91
C LYS A 42 -13.90 -17.44 20.81
N PRO A 43 -12.91 -18.25 20.42
CA PRO A 43 -11.55 -17.76 20.19
C PRO A 43 -11.52 -16.78 19.01
N ALA A 44 -10.68 -15.75 19.14
CA ALA A 44 -10.42 -14.80 18.07
C ALA A 44 -9.55 -15.45 16.96
N PRO A 45 -9.98 -15.45 15.69
CA PRO A 45 -9.20 -16.04 14.62
C PRO A 45 -7.94 -15.22 14.31
N PHE A 46 -6.77 -15.83 14.50
CA PHE A 46 -5.47 -15.22 14.20
C PHE A 46 -5.28 -14.94 12.69
N MET A 47 -5.93 -15.72 11.82
CA MET A 47 -5.88 -15.53 10.37
C MET A 47 -6.27 -14.10 9.93
N LEU A 48 -7.13 -13.42 10.70
CA LEU A 48 -7.48 -12.01 10.41
C LEU A 48 -6.25 -11.09 10.44
N VAL A 49 -5.25 -11.36 11.28
CA VAL A 49 -4.00 -10.59 11.30
C VAL A 49 -3.24 -10.70 9.98
N ALA A 50 -3.24 -11.89 9.37
CA ALA A 50 -2.57 -12.10 8.09
C ALA A 50 -3.23 -11.25 6.99
N PHE A 51 -4.57 -11.18 6.96
CA PHE A 51 -5.29 -10.33 6.01
C PHE A 51 -5.10 -8.84 6.28
N VAL A 52 -5.00 -8.42 7.55
CA VAL A 52 -4.61 -7.04 7.91
C VAL A 52 -3.25 -6.67 7.35
N GLY A 53 -2.30 -7.62 7.29
CA GLY A 53 -0.97 -7.39 6.74
C GLY A 53 -0.88 -7.40 5.21
N ALA A 54 -1.89 -7.93 4.50
CA ALA A 54 -1.83 -8.08 3.04
C ALA A 54 -1.60 -6.74 2.29
N PRO A 55 -2.29 -5.62 2.64
CA PRO A 55 -2.06 -4.33 2.01
C PRO A 55 -0.62 -3.80 2.12
N LEU A 56 0.16 -4.22 3.14
CA LEU A 56 1.54 -3.75 3.33
C LEU A 56 2.48 -4.18 2.19
N THR A 57 2.14 -5.26 1.48
CA THR A 57 2.89 -5.72 0.29
C THR A 57 3.00 -4.63 -0.77
N GLN A 58 1.99 -3.76 -0.88
CA GLN A 58 1.95 -2.72 -1.90
C GLN A 58 2.99 -1.61 -1.65
N THR A 59 3.33 -1.31 -0.39
CA THR A 59 4.50 -0.45 -0.08
C THR A 59 5.79 -1.03 -0.65
N ILE A 60 5.97 -2.35 -0.61
CA ILE A 60 7.15 -3.03 -1.18
C ILE A 60 7.15 -2.88 -2.71
N TYR A 61 6.00 -3.04 -3.36
CA TYR A 61 5.88 -2.80 -4.80
C TYR A 61 6.15 -1.33 -5.17
N GLY A 62 5.70 -0.38 -4.34
CA GLY A 62 6.04 1.04 -4.48
C GLY A 62 7.55 1.30 -4.38
N MET A 63 8.25 0.63 -3.45
CA MET A 63 9.70 0.69 -3.34
C MET A 63 10.42 0.09 -4.54
N ILE A 64 9.93 -1.03 -5.09
CA ILE A 64 10.48 -1.62 -6.32
C ILE A 64 10.33 -0.66 -7.50
N LEU A 65 9.14 -0.05 -7.66
CA LEU A 65 8.89 0.94 -8.70
C LEU A 65 9.79 2.17 -8.53
N MET A 66 9.93 2.68 -7.29
CA MET A 66 10.84 3.78 -6.96
C MET A 66 12.27 3.48 -7.43
N ASN A 67 12.81 2.31 -7.08
CA ASN A 67 14.17 1.91 -7.47
C ASN A 67 14.31 1.76 -8.99
N ALA A 68 13.31 1.22 -9.67
CA ALA A 68 13.30 1.13 -11.13
C ALA A 68 13.30 2.51 -11.80
N LEU A 69 12.57 3.49 -11.26
CA LEU A 69 12.53 4.86 -11.77
C LEU A 69 13.85 5.61 -11.54
N VAL A 70 14.52 5.37 -10.41
CA VAL A 70 15.85 5.94 -10.11
C VAL A 70 16.89 5.44 -11.12
N ALA A 71 16.85 4.16 -11.48
CA ALA A 71 17.79 3.55 -12.43
C ALA A 71 17.43 3.77 -13.91
N SER A 72 16.22 4.25 -14.21
CA SER A 72 15.74 4.39 -15.58
C SER A 72 16.50 5.48 -16.34
N PRO A 73 16.86 5.28 -17.62
CA PRO A 73 17.39 6.33 -18.48
C PRO A 73 16.30 7.20 -19.13
N ALA A 74 15.02 6.93 -18.86
CA ALA A 74 13.89 7.64 -19.48
C ALA A 74 13.90 9.15 -19.19
N GLU A 75 13.19 9.93 -20.00
CA GLU A 75 13.05 11.38 -19.77
C GLU A 75 12.29 11.69 -18.47
N SER A 76 12.55 12.85 -17.86
CA SER A 76 11.97 13.27 -16.57
C SER A 76 10.44 13.23 -16.54
N MET A 77 9.75 13.61 -17.63
CA MET A 77 8.29 13.53 -17.71
C MET A 77 7.76 12.09 -17.68
N ALA A 78 8.46 11.16 -18.33
CA ALA A 78 8.11 9.75 -18.30
C ALA A 78 8.29 9.16 -16.89
N ARG A 79 9.38 9.53 -16.19
CA ARG A 79 9.60 9.08 -14.81
C ARG A 79 8.56 9.63 -13.84
N LEU A 80 8.19 10.91 -14.00
CA LEU A 80 7.17 11.55 -13.19
C LEU A 80 5.81 10.87 -13.36
N SER A 81 5.36 10.72 -14.61
CA SER A 81 4.06 10.11 -14.93
C SER A 81 3.99 8.64 -14.48
N ALA A 82 5.04 7.85 -14.74
CA ALA A 82 5.11 6.47 -14.27
C ALA A 82 5.06 6.37 -12.73
N GLY A 83 5.73 7.29 -12.05
CA GLY A 83 5.70 7.38 -10.59
C GLY A 83 4.32 7.70 -10.02
N ILE A 84 3.65 8.71 -10.57
CA ILE A 84 2.32 9.13 -10.13
C ILE A 84 1.28 8.05 -10.45
N PHE A 85 1.14 7.65 -11.71
CA PHE A 85 0.10 6.69 -12.10
C PHE A 85 0.37 5.29 -11.55
N GLY A 86 1.64 4.86 -11.52
CA GLY A 86 2.02 3.60 -10.91
C GLY A 86 1.80 3.60 -9.40
N GLY A 87 2.20 4.66 -8.70
CA GLY A 87 1.96 4.82 -7.26
C GLY A 87 0.47 4.84 -6.92
N ILE A 88 -0.38 5.54 -7.70
CA ILE A 88 -1.83 5.55 -7.54
C ILE A 88 -2.42 4.14 -7.73
N ALA A 89 -2.02 3.44 -8.80
CA ALA A 89 -2.54 2.10 -9.08
C ALA A 89 -2.19 1.11 -7.98
N ILE A 90 -0.93 1.12 -7.50
CA ILE A 90 -0.47 0.31 -6.38
C ILE A 90 -1.22 0.70 -5.09
N GLY A 91 -1.40 1.99 -4.83
CA GLY A 91 -2.11 2.49 -3.66
C GLY A 91 -3.59 2.06 -3.63
N PHE A 92 -4.31 2.14 -4.75
CA PHE A 92 -5.69 1.67 -4.82
C PHE A 92 -5.81 0.16 -4.68
N SER A 93 -4.87 -0.60 -5.26
CA SER A 93 -4.78 -2.05 -5.03
C SER A 93 -4.63 -2.36 -3.54
N ALA A 94 -3.80 -1.60 -2.81
CA ALA A 94 -3.59 -1.76 -1.38
C ALA A 94 -4.84 -1.46 -0.57
N TRP A 95 -5.53 -0.36 -0.89
CA TRP A 95 -6.77 0.00 -0.22
C TRP A 95 -7.80 -1.11 -0.39
N LEU A 96 -8.01 -1.60 -1.61
CA LEU A 96 -9.01 -2.64 -1.90
C LEU A 96 -8.66 -4.03 -1.34
N GLN A 97 -7.40 -4.27 -0.95
CA GLN A 97 -6.99 -5.50 -0.26
C GLN A 97 -7.42 -5.52 1.22
N GLY A 98 -7.65 -4.36 1.83
CA GLY A 98 -8.03 -4.23 3.23
C GLY A 98 -9.53 -4.12 3.45
#